data_AF-A0A851D7D2-F1
#
_entry.id   AF-A0A851D7D2-F1
#
_cell.length_a   1.000
_cell.length_b   1.000
_cell.length_c   1.000
_cell.angle_alpha   90.00
_cell.angle_beta   90.00
_cell.angle_gamma   90.00
#
_symmetry.space_group_name_H-M   'P 1'
#
loop_
_entity.id
_entity.type
_entity.pdbx_description
1 polymer ?
#
loop_
_entity_poly.entity_id
_entity_poly.type
_entity_poly.pdbx_seq_one_letter_code
_entity_poly.pdbx_strand_id
1 'polypeptide(L)'
;LTAKKELILHFVDCLMGAIELYKQRLEWLTSESRQIFGVIQERCIVIAVDFGSAAPTEFDLCREALSMVLLEQVTQIAKFNLIWVAQDLMKWQQKSAAVSEHTVSSAVAWLWKLDRLTAASHSSSAEALLEARSDEAVSS
;
A
#
# COMPACT_ATOMS: atom_id res chain seq x y z
N LEU A 1 -19.52 -19.44 -49.03
CA LEU A 1 -19.11 -18.14 -48.43
C LEU A 1 -19.09 -18.22 -46.89
N THR A 2 -18.70 -19.37 -46.32
CA THR A 2 -18.99 -19.75 -44.92
C THR A 2 -17.79 -19.57 -43.97
N ALA A 3 -16.56 -19.70 -44.48
CA ALA A 3 -15.33 -19.56 -43.69
C ALA A 3 -15.18 -18.19 -43.00
N LYS A 4 -15.74 -17.12 -43.59
CA LYS A 4 -15.72 -15.79 -42.97
C LYS A 4 -16.60 -15.69 -41.72
N LYS A 5 -17.70 -16.45 -41.65
CA LYS A 5 -18.62 -16.43 -40.50
C LYS A 5 -18.00 -17.13 -39.29
N GLU A 6 -17.36 -18.29 -39.50
CA GLU A 6 -16.68 -19.04 -38.43
C GLU A 6 -15.53 -18.24 -37.82
N LEU A 7 -14.74 -17.56 -38.66
CA LEU A 7 -13.70 -16.63 -38.21
C LEU A 7 -14.26 -15.47 -37.37
N ILE A 8 -15.39 -14.87 -37.78
CA ILE A 8 -16.03 -13.80 -37.01
C ILE A 8 -16.55 -14.33 -35.68
N LEU A 9 -17.19 -15.50 -35.65
CA LEU A 9 -17.71 -16.10 -34.41
C LEU A 9 -16.58 -16.42 -33.43
N HIS A 10 -15.50 -17.04 -33.91
CA HIS A 10 -14.32 -17.30 -33.09
C HIS A 10 -13.73 -16.00 -32.51
N PHE A 11 -13.65 -14.94 -33.33
CA PHE A 11 -13.17 -13.65 -32.85
C PHE A 11 -14.08 -13.04 -31.78
N VAL A 12 -15.41 -13.16 -31.93
CA VAL A 12 -16.38 -12.74 -30.91
C VAL A 12 -16.17 -13.52 -29.60
N ASP A 13 -16.00 -14.84 -29.66
CA ASP A 13 -15.75 -15.66 -28.47
C ASP A 13 -14.46 -15.26 -27.76
N CYS A 14 -13.38 -15.03 -28.51
CA CYS A 14 -12.13 -14.52 -27.95
C CYS A 14 -12.29 -13.16 -27.28
N LEU A 15 -13.03 -12.24 -27.89
CA LEU A 15 -13.31 -10.92 -27.32
C LEU A 15 -14.15 -11.02 -26.04
N MET A 16 -15.17 -11.89 -26.01
CA MET A 16 -15.97 -12.12 -24.81
C MET A 16 -15.10 -12.66 -23.67
N GLY A 17 -14.22 -13.63 -23.97
CA GLY A 17 -13.27 -14.16 -23.00
C GLY A 17 -12.32 -13.08 -22.46
N ALA A 18 -11.79 -12.22 -23.33
CA ALA A 18 -10.93 -11.12 -22.92
C ALA A 18 -11.67 -10.10 -22.02
N ILE A 19 -12.91 -9.74 -22.36
CA ILE A 19 -13.74 -8.84 -21.55
C ILE A 19 -13.95 -9.42 -20.15
N GLU A 20 -14.27 -10.70 -20.05
CA GLU A 20 -14.50 -11.36 -18.76
C GLU A 20 -13.23 -11.37 -17.89
N LEU A 21 -12.07 -11.66 -18.49
CA LEU A 21 -10.78 -11.59 -17.78
C LEU A 21 -10.48 -10.18 -17.27
N TYR A 22 -10.77 -9.13 -18.06
CA TYR A 22 -10.56 -7.75 -17.61
C TYR A 22 -11.50 -7.35 -16.48
N LYS A 23 -12.76 -7.82 -16.49
CA LYS A 23 -13.69 -7.58 -15.39
C LYS A 23 -13.20 -8.23 -14.10
N GLN A 24 -12.85 -9.51 -14.15
CA GLN A 24 -12.31 -10.23 -12.99
C GLN A 24 -11.04 -9.58 -12.45
N ARG A 25 -10.14 -9.15 -13.33
CA ARG A 25 -8.93 -8.43 -12.94
C ARG A 25 -9.25 -7.08 -12.31
N LEU A 26 -10.21 -6.34 -12.86
CA LEU A 26 -10.61 -5.05 -12.32
C LEU A 26 -11.21 -5.24 -10.92
N GLU A 27 -12.15 -6.16 -10.76
CA GLU A 27 -12.75 -6.51 -9.47
C GLU A 27 -11.69 -6.87 -8.43
N TRP A 28 -10.70 -7.67 -8.81
CA TRP A 28 -9.59 -8.04 -7.93
C TRP A 28 -8.66 -6.86 -7.59
N LEU A 29 -8.34 -5.99 -8.56
CA LEU A 29 -7.51 -4.80 -8.34
C LEU A 29 -8.24 -3.75 -7.47
N THR A 30 -9.56 -3.70 -7.53
CA THR A 30 -10.38 -2.72 -6.80
C THR A 30 -10.98 -3.27 -5.50
N SER A 31 -10.60 -4.47 -5.08
CA SER A 31 -11.07 -5.03 -3.80
C SER A 31 -10.18 -4.63 -2.63
N GLU A 32 -10.77 -4.44 -1.45
CA GLU A 32 -10.07 -4.30 -0.16
C GLU A 32 -8.99 -3.19 -0.19
N SER A 33 -7.84 -3.39 0.44
CA SER A 33 -6.71 -2.44 0.44
C SER A 33 -6.05 -2.25 -0.93
N ARG A 34 -6.30 -3.13 -1.93
CA ARG A 34 -5.71 -2.99 -3.27
C ARG A 34 -6.22 -1.76 -4.01
N GLN A 35 -7.46 -1.35 -3.74
CA GLN A 35 -8.01 -0.12 -4.32
C GLN A 35 -7.35 1.16 -3.76
N ILE A 36 -6.67 1.06 -2.61
CA ILE A 36 -6.08 2.19 -1.89
C ILE A 36 -4.60 2.32 -2.26
N PHE A 37 -3.85 1.22 -2.15
CA PHE A 37 -2.39 1.21 -2.25
C PHE A 37 -1.85 0.38 -3.43
N GLY A 38 -2.73 -0.16 -4.27
CA GLY A 38 -2.33 -1.12 -5.29
C GLY A 38 -1.90 -2.45 -4.67
N VAL A 39 -1.00 -3.15 -5.36
CA VAL A 39 -0.50 -4.47 -4.94
C VAL A 39 0.98 -4.36 -4.57
N ILE A 40 1.31 -4.69 -3.33
CA ILE A 40 2.70 -4.75 -2.86
C ILE A 40 3.30 -6.08 -3.32
N GLN A 41 4.33 -6.02 -4.17
CA GLN A 41 5.03 -7.22 -4.67
C GLN A 41 6.39 -7.45 -4.01
N GLU A 42 6.92 -6.40 -3.38
CA GLU A 42 8.21 -6.37 -2.73
C GLU A 42 8.22 -7.24 -1.47
N ARG A 43 9.36 -7.89 -1.20
CA ARG A 43 9.54 -8.71 0.01
C ARG A 43 9.86 -7.87 1.25
N CYS A 44 10.40 -6.67 1.07
CA CYS A 44 10.74 -5.74 2.14
C CYS A 44 10.32 -4.34 1.73
N ILE A 45 9.54 -3.65 2.57
CA ILE A 45 9.08 -2.29 2.29
C ILE A 45 9.27 -1.36 3.49
N VAL A 46 9.30 -0.06 3.23
CA VAL A 46 9.14 0.96 4.26
C VAL A 46 8.05 1.91 3.78
N ILE A 47 7.02 2.13 4.59
CA ILE A 47 5.92 3.04 4.25
C ILE A 47 6.20 4.38 4.93
N ALA A 48 6.48 5.41 4.13
CA ALA A 48 6.49 6.79 4.59
C ALA A 48 5.04 7.30 4.61
N VAL A 49 4.61 7.77 5.77
CA VAL A 49 3.24 8.21 6.06
C VAL A 49 3.30 9.71 6.28
N ASP A 50 2.70 10.48 5.35
CA ASP A 50 2.61 11.93 5.40
C ASP A 50 1.14 12.31 5.24
N PHE A 51 0.50 12.78 6.32
CA PHE A 51 -0.86 13.29 6.25
C PHE A 51 -0.89 14.82 6.00
N GLY A 52 0.26 15.48 5.87
CA GLY A 52 0.36 16.90 5.58
C GLY A 52 -0.58 17.76 6.44
N SER A 53 -1.43 18.54 5.77
CA SER A 53 -2.48 19.37 6.40
C SER A 53 -3.89 18.76 6.28
N ALA A 54 -4.01 17.43 6.19
CA ALA A 54 -5.28 16.74 6.04
C ALA A 54 -6.27 17.13 7.16
N ALA A 55 -7.55 17.27 6.79
CA ALA A 55 -8.60 17.52 7.78
C ALA A 55 -8.70 16.33 8.76
N PRO A 56 -9.20 16.50 9.99
CA PRO A 56 -9.28 15.42 10.97
C PRO A 56 -9.98 14.16 10.46
N THR A 57 -11.04 14.33 9.67
CA THR A 57 -11.77 13.22 9.04
C THR A 57 -10.94 12.50 7.98
N GLU A 58 -10.14 13.23 7.20
CA GLU A 58 -9.26 12.65 6.18
C GLU A 58 -8.10 11.89 6.84
N PHE A 59 -7.54 12.44 7.92
CA PHE A 59 -6.51 11.78 8.73
C PHE A 59 -7.00 10.43 9.25
N ASP A 60 -8.20 10.39 9.83
CA ASP A 60 -8.78 9.15 10.37
C ASP A 60 -9.03 8.12 9.25
N LEU A 61 -9.55 8.56 8.09
CA LEU A 61 -9.74 7.70 6.93
C LEU A 61 -8.42 7.15 6.39
N CYS A 62 -7.38 7.98 6.26
CA CYS A 62 -6.06 7.53 5.81
C CYS A 62 -5.43 6.52 6.79
N ARG A 63 -5.66 6.69 8.09
CA ARG A 63 -5.20 5.76 9.12
C ARG A 63 -5.93 4.42 9.07
N GLU A 64 -7.25 4.43 8.87
CA GLU A 64 -8.02 3.20 8.64
C GLU A 64 -7.55 2.48 7.37
N ALA A 65 -7.36 3.23 6.29
CA ALA A 65 -6.85 2.74 5.01
C ALA A 65 -5.48 2.06 5.14
N LEU A 66 -4.53 2.71 5.83
CA LEU A 66 -3.22 2.12 6.12
C LEU A 66 -3.32 0.90 7.04
N SER A 67 -4.25 0.89 7.99
CA SER A 67 -4.49 -0.30 8.84
C SER A 67 -4.94 -1.49 7.99
N MET A 68 -5.80 -1.29 6.99
CA MET A 68 -6.20 -2.35 6.05
C MET A 68 -4.99 -2.86 5.24
N VAL A 69 -4.15 -1.96 4.73
CA VAL A 69 -2.90 -2.35 4.01
C VAL A 69 -2.00 -3.22 4.89
N LEU A 70 -1.82 -2.84 6.16
CA LEU A 70 -1.00 -3.59 7.11
C LEU A 70 -1.55 -5.00 7.37
N LEU A 71 -2.87 -5.12 7.54
CA LEU A 71 -3.51 -6.38 7.88
C LEU A 71 -3.64 -7.33 6.67
N GLU A 72 -3.90 -6.79 5.49
CA GLU A 72 -4.22 -7.59 4.31
C GLU A 72 -3.01 -7.89 3.42
N GLN A 73 -2.08 -6.93 3.26
CA GLN A 73 -0.96 -7.06 2.33
C GLN A 73 0.39 -7.23 3.05
N VAL A 74 0.68 -6.42 4.07
CA VAL A 74 1.97 -6.50 4.77
C VAL A 74 2.14 -7.81 5.54
N THR A 75 1.05 -8.46 5.93
CA THR A 75 1.11 -9.82 6.51
C THR A 75 1.70 -10.86 5.57
N GLN A 76 1.79 -10.58 4.26
CA GLN A 76 2.25 -11.51 3.22
C GLN A 76 3.71 -11.26 2.77
N ILE A 77 4.39 -10.24 3.30
CA ILE A 77 5.78 -9.92 2.92
C ILE A 77 6.77 -10.37 3.99
N ALA A 78 8.08 -10.22 3.76
CA ALA A 78 9.10 -10.70 4.70
C ALA A 78 9.40 -9.69 5.80
N LYS A 79 9.51 -8.41 5.46
CA LYS A 79 9.90 -7.34 6.40
C LYS A 79 9.20 -6.03 6.07
N PHE A 80 8.99 -5.19 7.08
CA PHE A 80 8.45 -3.86 6.88
C PHE A 80 8.87 -2.86 7.96
N ASN A 81 8.70 -1.57 7.65
CA ASN A 81 8.72 -0.50 8.65
C ASN A 81 7.73 0.61 8.29
N LEU A 82 7.45 1.49 9.26
CA LEU A 82 6.67 2.71 9.10
C LEU A 82 7.51 3.91 9.52
N ILE A 83 7.39 4.99 8.74
CA ILE A 83 8.00 6.28 9.03
C ILE A 83 6.91 7.33 8.94
N TRP A 84 6.65 8.05 10.03
CA TRP A 84 5.72 9.16 10.11
C TRP A 84 6.44 10.48 9.84
N VAL A 85 5.90 11.24 8.89
CA VAL A 85 6.40 12.52 8.42
C VAL A 85 5.72 13.61 9.24
N ALA A 86 6.41 14.07 10.28
CA ALA A 86 5.99 15.16 11.15
C ALA A 86 7.05 16.29 11.11
N GLN A 87 6.98 17.22 12.07
CA GLN A 87 8.07 18.18 12.33
C GLN A 87 9.41 17.47 12.56
N ASP A 88 9.38 16.37 13.32
CA ASP A 88 10.48 15.43 13.47
C ASP A 88 10.08 14.06 12.93
N LEU A 89 11.02 13.38 12.27
CA LEU A 89 10.78 12.07 11.70
C LEU A 89 10.58 11.02 12.81
N MET A 90 9.42 10.38 12.83
CA MET A 90 9.13 9.34 13.81
C MET A 90 9.08 7.98 13.13
N LYS A 91 9.81 7.00 13.65
CA LYS A 91 9.80 5.63 13.12
C LYS A 91 9.07 4.70 14.08
N TRP A 92 8.32 3.74 13.54
CA TRP A 92 7.77 2.67 14.37
C TRP A 92 8.88 1.76 14.91
N GLN A 93 9.81 1.35 14.05
CA GLN A 93 11.03 0.64 14.40
C GLN A 93 12.26 1.35 13.86
N GLN A 94 13.44 1.09 14.45
CA GLN A 94 14.67 1.72 13.97
C GLN A 94 15.08 1.24 12.57
N LYS A 95 14.77 -0.03 12.25
CA LYS A 95 14.95 -0.69 10.95
C LYS A 95 13.77 -1.62 10.68
N SER A 96 13.65 -2.10 9.45
CA SER A 96 12.61 -3.04 9.02
C SER A 96 12.59 -4.30 9.87
N ALA A 97 11.42 -4.57 10.44
CA ALA A 97 11.16 -5.73 11.28
C ALA A 97 10.59 -6.88 10.43
N ALA A 98 10.88 -8.12 10.82
CA ALA A 98 10.27 -9.29 10.20
C ALA A 98 8.76 -9.32 10.46
N VAL A 99 7.99 -9.73 9.45
CA VAL A 99 6.53 -9.83 9.56
C VAL A 99 6.15 -10.99 10.49
N SER A 100 5.29 -10.67 11.44
CA SER A 100 4.61 -11.56 12.38
C SER A 100 3.32 -10.89 12.85
N GLU A 101 2.38 -11.66 13.40
CA GLU A 101 1.14 -11.13 13.98
C GLU A 101 1.43 -10.00 14.98
N HIS A 102 2.37 -10.24 15.92
CA HIS A 102 2.76 -9.25 16.92
C HIS A 102 3.29 -7.95 16.30
N THR A 103 4.18 -8.04 15.30
CA THR A 103 4.74 -6.84 14.65
C THR A 103 3.68 -6.06 13.89
N VAL A 104 2.75 -6.74 13.21
CA VAL A 104 1.67 -6.08 12.47
C VAL A 104 0.71 -5.40 13.44
N SER A 105 0.27 -6.08 14.51
CA SER A 105 -0.58 -5.48 15.53
C SER A 105 0.10 -4.31 16.25
N SER A 106 1.40 -4.41 16.52
CA SER A 106 2.19 -3.32 17.11
C SER A 106 2.28 -2.10 16.20
N ALA A 107 2.49 -2.31 14.89
CA ALA A 107 2.55 -1.23 13.90
C ALA A 107 1.20 -0.52 13.76
N VAL A 108 0.10 -1.27 13.72
CA VAL A 108 -1.26 -0.71 13.75
C VAL A 108 -1.46 0.10 15.03
N ALA A 109 -1.14 -0.45 16.20
CA ALA A 109 -1.28 0.28 17.46
C ALA A 109 -0.41 1.55 17.51
N TRP A 110 0.76 1.55 16.89
CA TRP A 110 1.60 2.74 16.75
C TRP A 110 0.95 3.78 15.84
N LEU A 111 0.40 3.39 14.70
CA LEU A 111 -0.31 4.26 13.77
C LEU A 111 -1.52 4.96 14.45
N TRP A 112 -2.23 4.25 15.33
CA TRP A 112 -3.35 4.80 16.10
C TRP A 112 -2.95 5.72 17.26
N LYS A 113 -1.67 5.76 17.63
CA LYS A 113 -1.12 6.68 18.63
C LYS A 113 -0.59 7.99 18.03
N LEU A 114 -0.50 8.10 16.71
CA LEU A 114 -0.02 9.31 16.04
C LEU A 114 -0.96 10.50 16.33
N ASP A 115 -0.38 11.64 16.69
CA ASP A 115 -1.11 12.87 16.98
C ASP A 115 -1.14 13.79 15.77
N ARG A 116 -2.33 14.33 15.50
CA ARG A 116 -2.65 15.25 14.40
C ARG A 116 -1.93 16.59 14.52
N LEU A 117 -1.51 16.98 15.72
CA LEU A 117 -0.91 18.30 15.98
C LEU A 117 0.55 18.42 15.53
N THR A 118 1.17 17.33 15.10
CA THR A 118 2.55 17.33 14.59
C THR A 118 2.58 17.70 13.10
N ALA A 119 2.33 18.97 12.79
CA ALA A 119 2.36 19.47 11.41
C ALA A 119 3.75 19.25 10.79
N ALA A 120 3.79 18.59 9.62
CA ALA A 120 4.99 18.35 8.84
C ALA A 120 5.62 19.66 8.33
N SER A 121 6.95 19.73 8.31
CA SER A 121 7.69 20.83 7.67
C SER A 121 7.80 20.60 6.15
N HIS A 122 8.14 21.62 5.37
CA HIS A 122 8.22 21.49 3.91
C HIS A 122 9.31 20.52 3.39
N SER A 123 10.25 20.07 4.23
CA SER A 123 11.35 19.18 3.84
C SER A 123 11.21 17.74 4.36
N SER A 124 10.23 17.46 5.21
CA SER A 124 10.19 16.22 5.99
C SER A 124 9.86 14.97 5.14
N SER A 125 9.10 15.11 4.04
CA SER A 125 8.78 13.96 3.18
C SER A 125 10.00 13.44 2.41
N ALA A 126 10.90 14.33 1.98
CA ALA A 126 12.15 13.94 1.31
C ALA A 126 13.12 13.25 2.28
N GLU A 127 13.23 13.76 3.51
CA GLU A 127 13.99 13.12 4.58
C GLU A 127 13.46 11.72 4.90
N ALA A 128 12.14 11.55 4.96
CA ALA A 128 11.53 10.24 5.18
C ALA A 128 11.89 9.22 4.11
N LEU A 129 11.95 9.63 2.83
CA LEU A 129 12.35 8.77 1.73
C LEU A 129 13.84 8.42 1.79
N LEU A 130 14.70 9.37 2.17
CA LEU A 130 16.13 9.11 2.36
C LEU A 130 16.37 8.13 3.53
N GLU A 131 15.64 8.32 4.63
CA GLU A 131 15.70 7.42 5.78
C GLU A 131 15.19 6.02 5.42
N ALA A 132 14.05 5.92 4.72
CA ALA A 132 13.51 4.66 4.22
C ALA A 132 14.52 3.92 3.33
N ARG A 133 15.22 4.66 2.46
CA ARG A 133 16.24 4.11 1.57
C ARG A 133 17.50 3.67 2.32
N SER A 134 17.83 4.31 3.44
CA SER A 134 19.00 3.94 4.26
C SER A 134 18.86 2.56 4.92
N ASP A 135 17.65 2.00 4.93
CA ASP A 135 17.41 0.65 5.39
C ASP A 135 17.93 -0.38 4.37
N GLU A 136 19.07 -0.99 4.70
CA GLU A 136 19.72 -2.01 3.88
C GLU A 136 18.80 -3.16 3.47
N ALA A 137 17.76 -3.44 4.28
CA ALA A 137 16.80 -4.51 4.00
C ALA A 137 15.93 -4.22 2.76
N VAL A 138 15.76 -2.95 2.38
CA VAL A 138 14.93 -2.52 1.23
C VAL A 138 15.70 -2.61 -0.10
N SER A 139 17.03 -2.71 -0.05
CA SER A 139 17.90 -2.71 -1.25
C SER A 139 18.23 -4.11 -1.80
N SER A 140 17.66 -5.19 -1.24
CA SER A 140 18.00 -6.59 -1.55
C SER A 140 16.85 -7.37 -2.17
#